data_AF-A0A9K3PVT2-F1
#
_entry.id   AF-A0A9K3PVT2-F1
#
_cell.length_a   1.000
_cell.length_b   1.000
_cell.length_c   1.000
_cell.angle_alpha   90.00
_cell.angle_beta   90.00
_cell.angle_gamma   90.00
#
_symmetry.space_group_name_H-M   'P 1'
#
loop_
_entity.id
_entity.type
_entity.pdbx_description
1 polymer ?
#
loop_
_entity_poly.entity_id
_entity_poly.type
_entity_poly.pdbx_seq_one_letter_code
_entity_poly.pdbx_strand_id
1 'polypeptide(L)'
;MSNPIFPASRAELKAFHPVLEIACVDAKSEYDEVKSRRQHPQIADTAGAAYRAVVAETYVALRSGECKGLFEDLVYCNGRYEYDYARNCKTVRDSLQECVVKNKLGELGK
;
A
#
# COMPACT_ATOMS: atom_id res chain seq x y z
N MET A 1 1.37 23.78 0.38
CA MET A 1 0.32 22.96 -0.25
C MET A 1 -0.10 21.91 0.77
N SER A 2 -1.36 21.91 1.22
CA SER A 2 -1.84 20.87 2.14
C SER A 2 -1.69 19.50 1.50
N ASN A 3 -1.13 18.54 2.23
CA ASN A 3 -1.17 17.14 1.82
C ASN A 3 -2.65 16.76 1.63
N PRO A 4 -3.10 16.38 0.43
CA PRO A 4 -4.46 15.91 0.25
C PRO A 4 -4.68 14.71 1.18
N ILE A 5 -5.84 14.69 1.85
CA ILE A 5 -6.25 13.53 2.65
C ILE A 5 -6.28 12.34 1.70
N PHE A 6 -5.51 11.30 2.01
CA PHE A 6 -5.51 10.08 1.22
C PHE A 6 -6.92 9.47 1.24
N PRO A 7 -7.51 9.10 0.08
CA PRO A 7 -8.93 8.75 -0.03
C PRO A 7 -9.20 7.30 0.42
N ALA A 8 -8.79 6.95 1.64
CA ALA A 8 -9.02 5.65 2.25
C ALA A 8 -9.47 5.80 3.70
N SER A 9 -10.43 4.98 4.09
CA SER A 9 -10.81 4.80 5.49
C SER A 9 -9.67 4.13 6.28
N ARG A 10 -9.74 4.21 7.62
CA ARG A 10 -8.79 3.51 8.50
C ARG A 10 -8.77 2.00 8.24
N ALA A 11 -9.93 1.40 7.94
CA ALA A 11 -10.04 -0.03 7.65
C ALA A 11 -9.35 -0.38 6.32
N GLU A 12 -9.54 0.44 5.29
CA GLU A 12 -8.85 0.31 4.01
C GLU A 12 -7.33 0.47 4.16
N LEU A 13 -6.85 1.46 4.92
CA LEU A 13 -5.42 1.64 5.18
C LEU A 13 -4.81 0.39 5.85
N LYS A 14 -5.52 -0.22 6.81
CA LYS A 14 -5.07 -1.44 7.48
C LYS A 14 -5.01 -2.64 6.53
N ALA A 15 -6.01 -2.80 5.66
CA ALA A 15 -6.01 -3.84 4.63
C ALA A 15 -4.99 -3.58 3.51
N PHE A 16 -4.64 -2.32 3.27
CA PHE A 16 -3.72 -1.91 2.21
C PHE A 16 -2.25 -2.06 2.61
N HIS A 17 -1.93 -2.00 3.91
CA HIS A 17 -0.57 -2.20 4.43
C HIS A 17 0.19 -3.40 3.82
N PRO A 18 -0.34 -4.64 3.82
CA PRO A 18 0.36 -5.80 3.22
C PRO A 18 0.59 -5.69 1.71
N VAL A 19 -0.17 -4.83 1.01
CA VAL A 19 0.04 -4.54 -0.42
C VAL A 19 1.24 -3.60 -0.60
N LEU A 20 1.36 -2.57 0.24
CA LEU A 20 2.47 -1.61 0.20
C LEU A 20 3.84 -2.28 0.40
N GLU A 21 3.89 -3.30 1.27
CA GLU A 21 5.09 -4.09 1.57
C GLU A 21 5.55 -4.97 0.41
N ILE A 22 4.78 -5.07 -0.67
CA ILE A 22 5.12 -5.86 -1.86
C ILE A 22 5.20 -4.95 -3.08
N ALA A 23 4.16 -4.18 -3.33
CA ALA A 23 3.98 -3.37 -4.52
C ALA A 23 4.83 -2.09 -4.53
N CYS A 24 5.22 -1.57 -3.36
CA CYS A 24 5.86 -0.25 -3.23
C CYS A 24 7.24 -0.30 -2.58
N VAL A 25 7.87 -1.48 -2.48
CA VAL A 25 9.14 -1.70 -1.77
C VAL A 25 10.27 -0.82 -2.30
N ASP A 26 10.42 -0.72 -3.62
CA ASP A 26 11.52 0.01 -4.24
C ASP A 26 11.44 1.51 -3.88
N ALA A 27 10.29 2.14 -4.19
CA ALA A 27 10.06 3.56 -3.89
C ALA A 27 10.08 3.86 -2.38
N LYS A 28 9.62 2.92 -1.55
CA LYS A 28 9.73 3.02 -0.09
C LYS A 28 11.19 2.99 0.36
N SER A 29 11.99 2.07 -0.16
CA SER A 29 13.40 1.92 0.20
C SER A 29 14.21 3.14 -0.21
N GLU A 30 13.95 3.70 -1.39
CA GLU A 30 14.57 4.94 -1.84
C GLU A 30 14.23 6.12 -0.91
N TYR A 31 12.95 6.27 -0.57
CA TYR A 31 12.54 7.33 0.36
C TYR A 31 13.13 7.15 1.77
N ASP A 32 13.16 5.91 2.29
CA ASP A 32 13.75 5.59 3.58
C ASP A 32 15.27 5.82 3.59
N GLU A 33 15.97 5.53 2.49
CA GLU A 33 17.40 5.80 2.32
C GLU A 33 17.69 7.30 2.35
N VAL A 34 16.94 8.10 1.58
CA VAL A 34 17.07 9.56 1.55
C VAL A 34 16.84 10.17 2.94
N LYS A 35 15.85 9.66 3.68
CA LYS A 35 15.61 10.05 5.08
C LYS A 35 16.72 9.63 6.03
N SER A 36 17.20 8.39 5.95
CA SER A 36 18.24 7.86 6.84
C SER A 36 19.54 8.65 6.71
N ARG A 37 19.89 9.05 5.48
CA ARG A 37 21.07 9.85 5.17
C ARG A 37 20.90 11.34 5.46
N ARG A 38 19.71 11.77 5.90
CA ARG A 38 19.36 13.18 6.16
C ARG A 38 19.74 14.09 4.98
N GLN A 39 19.47 13.61 3.77
CA GLN A 39 19.80 14.37 2.57
C GLN A 39 19.02 15.69 2.54
N HIS A 40 19.45 16.58 1.64
CA HIS A 40 18.84 17.90 1.48
C HIS A 40 17.30 17.80 1.35
N PRO A 41 16.51 18.69 2.00
CA PRO A 41 15.05 18.59 2.01
C PRO A 41 14.40 18.43 0.64
N GLN A 42 14.94 19.08 -0.40
CA GLN A 42 14.44 18.93 -1.78
C GLN A 42 14.52 17.49 -2.32
N ILE A 43 15.57 16.75 -1.95
CA ILE A 43 15.73 15.35 -2.37
C ILE A 43 14.73 14.48 -1.60
N ALA A 44 14.58 14.73 -0.29
CA ALA A 44 13.57 14.07 0.54
C ALA A 44 12.14 14.32 0.06
N ASP A 45 11.83 15.53 -0.38
CA ASP A 45 10.53 15.89 -0.93
C ASP A 45 10.25 15.18 -2.25
N THR A 46 11.26 15.09 -3.13
CA THR A 46 11.16 14.37 -4.41
C THR A 46 10.93 12.88 -4.21
N ALA A 47 11.76 12.21 -3.40
CA ALA A 47 11.60 10.79 -3.10
C ALA A 47 10.27 10.51 -2.37
N GLY A 48 9.87 11.40 -1.45
CA GLY A 48 8.59 11.29 -0.77
C GLY A 48 7.40 11.47 -1.71
N ALA A 49 7.50 12.35 -2.72
CA ALA A 49 6.48 12.53 -3.74
C ALA A 49 6.37 11.29 -4.65
N ALA A 50 7.50 10.73 -5.08
CA ALA A 50 7.53 9.50 -5.86
C ALA A 50 6.88 8.34 -5.09
N TYR A 51 7.24 8.15 -3.82
CA TYR A 51 6.62 7.12 -2.98
C TYR A 51 5.10 7.33 -2.85
N ARG A 52 4.64 8.55 -2.58
CA ARG A 52 3.20 8.85 -2.49
C ARG A 52 2.45 8.62 -3.80
N ALA A 53 3.07 8.89 -4.95
CA ALA A 53 2.47 8.65 -6.26
C ALA A 53 2.23 7.15 -6.47
N VAL A 54 3.24 6.31 -6.24
CA VAL A 54 3.12 4.84 -6.36
C VAL A 54 2.06 4.29 -5.40
N VAL A 55 2.02 4.79 -4.15
CA VAL A 55 1.00 4.41 -3.16
C VAL A 55 -0.42 4.74 -3.67
N ALA A 56 -0.62 5.93 -4.23
CA ALA A 56 -1.92 6.35 -4.74
C ALA A 56 -2.35 5.55 -5.98
N GLU A 57 -1.44 5.33 -6.92
CA GLU A 57 -1.68 4.53 -8.12
C GLU A 57 -2.02 3.07 -7.77
N THR A 58 -1.24 2.47 -6.87
CA THR A 58 -1.47 1.10 -6.40
C THR A 58 -2.83 0.99 -5.73
N TYR A 59 -3.23 1.98 -4.92
CA TYR A 59 -4.53 1.98 -4.27
C TYR A 59 -5.69 2.08 -5.26
N VAL A 60 -5.58 2.96 -6.27
CA VAL A 60 -6.58 3.07 -7.35
C VAL A 60 -6.67 1.75 -8.11
N ALA A 61 -5.54 1.19 -8.54
CA ALA A 61 -5.50 -0.07 -9.28
C ALA A 61 -6.08 -1.23 -8.48
N LEU A 62 -5.86 -1.27 -7.16
CA LEU A 62 -6.44 -2.25 -6.27
C LEU A 62 -7.96 -2.11 -6.16
N ARG A 63 -8.47 -0.88 -6.07
CA ARG A 63 -9.91 -0.56 -5.94
C ARG A 63 -10.70 -0.77 -7.24
N SER A 64 -10.05 -0.71 -8.40
CA SER A 64 -10.71 -0.84 -9.71
C SER A 64 -10.34 -2.11 -10.49
N GLY A 65 -9.38 -2.91 -10.01
CA GLY A 65 -8.80 -4.03 -10.75
C GLY A 65 -9.15 -5.41 -10.21
N GLU A 66 -8.38 -6.40 -10.68
CA GLU A 66 -8.58 -7.84 -10.45
C GLU A 66 -8.55 -8.25 -8.96
N CYS A 67 -7.80 -7.52 -8.13
CA CYS A 67 -7.64 -7.85 -6.71
C CYS A 67 -8.67 -7.16 -5.79
N LYS A 68 -9.63 -6.41 -6.35
CA LYS A 68 -10.61 -5.63 -5.59
C LYS A 68 -11.39 -6.47 -4.58
N GLY A 69 -11.90 -7.64 -5.01
CA GLY A 69 -12.71 -8.51 -4.15
C GLY A 69 -11.94 -8.96 -2.89
N LEU A 70 -10.71 -9.44 -3.07
CA LEU A 70 -9.83 -9.85 -1.96
C LEU A 70 -9.48 -8.68 -1.04
N PHE A 71 -9.35 -7.47 -1.59
CA PHE A 71 -9.13 -6.27 -0.79
C PHE A 71 -10.35 -5.94 0.08
N GLU A 72 -11.56 -5.96 -0.49
CA GLU A 72 -12.82 -5.74 0.24
C GLU A 72 -13.06 -6.83 1.31
N ASP A 73 -12.74 -8.09 1.00
CA ASP A 73 -12.80 -9.20 1.95
C ASP A 73 -11.83 -9.00 3.12
N LEU A 74 -10.62 -8.49 2.86
CA LEU A 74 -9.65 -8.21 3.91
C LEU A 74 -10.07 -7.02 4.77
N VAL A 75 -10.65 -5.97 4.18
CA VAL A 75 -11.24 -4.84 4.91
C VAL A 75 -12.34 -5.35 5.86
N TYR A 76 -13.24 -6.19 5.34
CA TYR A 76 -14.32 -6.79 6.14
C TYR A 76 -13.76 -7.67 7.27
N CYS A 77 -12.83 -8.58 6.95
CA CYS A 77 -12.25 -9.48 7.92
C CYS A 77 -11.52 -8.74 9.05
N ASN A 78 -10.73 -7.71 8.69
CA ASN A 78 -10.03 -6.87 9.67
C ASN A 78 -10.99 -6.14 10.61
N GLY A 79 -12.15 -5.71 10.09
CA GLY A 79 -13.21 -5.08 10.89
C GLY A 79 -13.90 -6.07 11.82
N ARG A 80 -14.10 -7.32 11.39
CA ARG A 80 -14.69 -8.38 12.22
C ARG A 80 -13.77 -8.85 13.35
N TYR A 81 -12.45 -8.83 13.12
CA TYR A 81 -11.45 -9.32 14.08
C TYR A 81 -10.45 -8.23 14.48
N GLU A 82 -10.93 -7.13 15.08
CA GLU A 82 -10.12 -5.93 15.34
C GLU A 82 -8.75 -6.22 15.98
N TYR A 83 -8.70 -7.12 16.98
CA TYR A 83 -7.51 -7.46 17.75
C TYR A 83 -6.76 -8.72 17.26
N ASP A 84 -7.44 -9.66 16.60
CA ASP A 84 -6.88 -10.97 16.19
C ASP A 84 -6.81 -11.17 14.66
N TYR A 85 -6.99 -10.10 13.88
CA TYR A 85 -6.99 -10.15 12.41
C TYR A 85 -5.73 -10.78 11.82
N ALA A 86 -4.57 -10.64 12.45
CA ALA A 86 -3.33 -11.23 11.95
C ALA A 86 -3.42 -12.76 11.82
N ARG A 87 -4.17 -13.40 12.72
CA ARG A 87 -4.46 -14.84 12.71
C ARG A 87 -5.69 -15.16 11.88
N ASN A 88 -6.81 -14.49 12.14
CA ASN A 88 -8.11 -14.85 11.56
C ASN A 88 -8.26 -14.43 10.09
N CYS A 89 -7.50 -13.44 9.64
CA CYS A 89 -7.54 -12.93 8.27
C CYS A 89 -6.31 -13.33 7.44
N LYS A 90 -5.47 -14.24 7.95
CA LYS A 90 -4.25 -14.69 7.28
C LYS A 90 -4.52 -15.16 5.85
N THR A 91 -5.49 -16.05 5.66
CA THR A 91 -5.78 -16.62 4.34
C THR A 91 -6.15 -15.54 3.32
N VAL A 92 -7.06 -14.62 3.69
CA VAL A 92 -7.49 -13.53 2.80
C VAL A 92 -6.33 -12.57 2.50
N ARG A 93 -5.52 -12.25 3.52
CA ARG A 93 -4.30 -11.44 3.35
C ARG A 93 -3.33 -12.09 2.36
N ASP A 94 -3.01 -13.36 2.57
CA ASP A 94 -2.04 -14.07 1.76
C ASP A 94 -2.54 -14.19 0.30
N SER A 95 -3.84 -14.46 0.09
CA SER A 95 -4.45 -14.46 -1.25
C SER A 95 -4.43 -13.09 -1.91
N LEU A 96 -4.67 -12.01 -1.16
CA LEU A 96 -4.54 -10.64 -1.67
C LEU A 96 -3.10 -10.36 -2.13
N GLN A 97 -2.12 -10.73 -1.32
CA GLN A 97 -0.70 -10.56 -1.64
C GLN A 97 -0.31 -11.34 -2.91
N GLU A 98 -0.77 -12.59 -3.05
CA GLU A 98 -0.56 -13.38 -4.26
C GLU A 98 -1.19 -12.71 -5.50
N CYS A 99 -2.41 -12.19 -5.37
CA CYS A 99 -3.07 -11.46 -6.45
C CYS A 99 -2.28 -10.22 -6.87
N VAL A 100 -1.79 -9.44 -5.92
CA VAL A 100 -0.96 -8.24 -6.15
C VAL A 100 0.29 -8.58 -6.94
N VAL A 101 1.02 -9.63 -6.53
CA VAL A 101 2.23 -10.10 -7.24
C VAL A 101 1.90 -10.57 -8.65
N LYS A 102 0.85 -11.41 -8.80
CA LYS A 102 0.45 -11.96 -10.10
C LYS A 102 0.07 -10.85 -11.10
N ASN A 103 -0.58 -9.81 -10.63
CA ASN A 103 -1.04 -8.69 -11.45
C ASN A 103 -0.05 -7.52 -11.52
N LYS A 104 1.14 -7.65 -10.90
CA LYS A 104 2.20 -6.63 -10.91
C LYS A 104 1.70 -5.24 -10.48
N LEU A 105 0.80 -5.19 -9.49
CA LEU A 105 0.31 -3.92 -8.98
C LEU A 105 1.47 -3.14 -8.34
N GLY A 106 1.57 -1.84 -8.64
CA GLY A 106 2.66 -0.97 -8.17
C GLY A 106 3.96 -1.03 -8.98
N GLU A 107 4.07 -1.91 -9.98
CA GLU A 107 5.19 -1.95 -10.93
C GLU A 107 4.98 -1.06 -12.18
N LEU A 108 3.92 -0.24 -12.23
CA LEU A 108 3.49 0.54 -13.41
C LEU A 108 4.47 1.64 -13.88
N GLY A 109 5.70 1.67 -13.39
CA GLY A 109 6.71 2.69 -13.70
C GLY A 109 8.09 2.14 -14.09
N LYS A 110 8.20 0.91 -14.59
CA LYS A 110 9.42 0.43 -15.26
C LYS A 110 9.31 0.54 -16.77
#